data_AF-A0A2Z5Y2F1-F1
#
_entry.id   AF-A0A2Z5Y2F1-F1
#
_cell.length_a   1.000
_cell.length_b   1.000
_cell.length_c   1.000
_cell.angle_alpha   90.00
_cell.angle_beta   90.00
_cell.angle_gamma   90.00
#
_symmetry.space_group_name_H-M   'P 1'
#
loop_
_entity.id
_entity.type
_entity.pdbx_description
1 polymer ?
#
loop_
_entity_poly.entity_id
_entity_poly.type
_entity_poly.pdbx_seq_one_letter_code
_entity_poly.pdbx_strand_id
1 'polypeptide(L)'
;MKWRTKIASSLGIGSFIYLALIYFNGSTVVTHKTITMVFLISIFTGVTISIFEVERISFLTSLIIHYSVITLFVCILYRINYPIQNFTHLILSIAVVYFVAYSVVIFQNKLIVRELNHDLKKNQRDKS
;
A
#
# COMPACT_ATOMS: atom_id res chain seq x y z
N MET A 1 5.13 20.13 2.58
CA MET A 1 6.02 19.28 3.42
C MET A 1 5.49 17.87 3.64
N LYS A 2 4.18 17.67 3.88
CA LYS A 2 3.55 16.35 4.13
C LYS A 2 3.71 15.30 3.02
N TRP A 3 3.89 15.70 1.76
CA TRP A 3 3.84 14.76 0.63
C TRP A 3 5.20 14.09 0.39
N ARG A 4 6.31 14.81 0.66
CA ARG A 4 7.67 14.25 0.57
C ARG A 4 7.91 13.17 1.61
N THR A 5 7.41 13.37 2.84
CA THR A 5 7.51 12.37 3.91
C THR A 5 6.72 11.12 3.57
N LYS A 6 5.52 11.24 3.00
CA LYS A 6 4.72 10.08 2.55
C LYS A 6 5.38 9.28 1.44
N ILE A 7 5.94 9.95 0.44
CA ILE A 7 6.69 9.27 -0.62
C ILE A 7 7.89 8.54 -0.02
N ALA A 8 8.65 9.19 0.87
CA ALA A 8 9.79 8.56 1.55
C ALA A 8 9.38 7.36 2.42
N SER A 9 8.28 7.46 3.17
CA SER A 9 7.71 6.34 3.95
C SER A 9 7.31 5.18 3.04
N SER A 10 6.64 5.47 1.93
CA SER A 10 6.20 4.46 0.95
C SER A 10 7.39 3.77 0.28
N LEU A 11 8.44 4.53 -0.03
CA LEU A 11 9.72 4.02 -0.53
C LEU A 11 10.39 3.09 0.48
N GLY A 12 10.44 3.49 1.75
CA GLY A 12 11.00 2.70 2.84
C GLY A 12 10.26 1.37 3.03
N ILE A 13 8.92 1.40 3.01
CA ILE A 13 8.08 0.20 3.14
C ILE A 13 8.27 -0.74 1.94
N GLY A 14 8.24 -0.21 0.71
CA GLY A 14 8.43 -1.02 -0.50
C GLY A 14 9.81 -1.67 -0.55
N SER A 15 10.86 -0.94 -0.18
CA SER A 15 12.21 -1.46 -0.09
C SER A 15 12.34 -2.52 1.01
N PHE A 16 11.77 -2.28 2.19
CA PHE A 16 11.77 -3.25 3.29
C PHE A 16 11.08 -4.57 2.92
N ILE A 17 9.90 -4.50 2.32
CA ILE A 17 9.16 -5.69 1.86
C ILE A 17 9.98 -6.47 0.83
N TYR A 18 10.65 -5.77 -0.09
CA TYR A 18 11.49 -6.39 -1.09
C TYR A 18 12.73 -7.08 -0.49
N LEU A 19 13.42 -6.43 0.44
CA LEU A 19 14.55 -7.04 1.17
C LEU A 19 14.10 -8.26 1.99
N ALA A 20 12.93 -8.20 2.65
CA ALA A 20 12.37 -9.33 3.37
C ALA A 20 12.06 -10.51 2.42
N LEU A 21 11.48 -10.23 1.25
CA LEU A 21 11.21 -11.23 0.21
C LEU A 21 12.48 -11.94 -0.28
N ILE A 22 13.57 -11.18 -0.47
CA ILE A 22 14.89 -11.73 -0.82
C ILE A 22 15.41 -12.63 0.31
N TYR A 23 15.35 -12.13 1.55
CA TYR A 23 15.82 -12.84 2.74
C TYR A 23 15.09 -14.18 2.93
N PHE A 24 13.76 -14.22 2.78
CA PHE A 24 12.98 -15.44 2.96
C PHE A 24 13.03 -16.40 1.75
N ASN A 25 13.20 -15.92 0.52
CA ASN A 25 13.31 -16.80 -0.66
C ASN A 25 14.72 -17.36 -0.87
N GLY A 26 15.73 -16.92 -0.09
CA GLY A 26 17.12 -17.36 -0.27
C GLY A 26 17.71 -17.03 -1.65
N SER A 27 17.06 -16.16 -2.42
CA SER A 27 17.46 -15.83 -3.78
C SER A 27 18.58 -14.79 -3.74
N THR A 28 19.78 -15.19 -4.15
CA THR A 28 20.99 -14.34 -4.09
C THR A 28 21.14 -13.42 -5.30
N VAL A 29 20.30 -13.58 -6.33
CA VAL A 29 20.42 -12.83 -7.59
C VAL A 29 19.39 -11.70 -7.63
N VAL A 30 19.82 -10.53 -7.18
CA VAL A 30 19.06 -9.29 -7.31
C VAL A 30 19.35 -8.68 -8.69
N THR A 31 18.36 -8.69 -9.60
CA THR A 31 18.55 -8.07 -10.91
C THR A 31 18.22 -6.58 -10.88
N HIS A 32 18.92 -5.79 -11.71
CA HIS A 32 18.62 -4.37 -11.89
C HIS A 32 17.16 -4.13 -12.28
N LYS A 33 16.57 -5.02 -13.10
CA LYS A 33 15.16 -4.95 -13.51
C LYS A 33 14.20 -5.06 -12.32
N THR A 34 14.48 -5.95 -11.36
CA THR A 34 13.61 -6.11 -10.19
C THR A 34 13.69 -4.91 -9.26
N ILE A 35 14.90 -4.35 -9.05
CA ILE A 35 15.09 -3.14 -8.23
C ILE A 35 14.33 -1.95 -8.83
N THR A 36 14.47 -1.71 -10.14
CA THR A 36 13.79 -0.58 -10.79
C THR A 36 12.28 -0.74 -10.76
N MET A 37 11.76 -1.97 -10.87
CA MET A 37 10.33 -2.25 -10.73
C MET A 37 9.80 -1.87 -9.34
N VAL A 38 10.45 -2.36 -8.28
CA VAL A 38 10.04 -2.06 -6.89
C VAL A 38 10.10 -0.57 -6.61
N PHE A 39 11.14 0.10 -7.13
CA PHE A 39 11.31 1.54 -6.99
C PHE A 39 10.17 2.32 -7.67
N LEU A 40 9.85 1.99 -8.93
CA LEU A 40 8.75 2.61 -9.66
C LEU A 40 7.40 2.38 -8.99
N ILE A 41 7.11 1.15 -8.54
CA ILE A 41 5.88 0.82 -7.82
C ILE A 41 5.79 1.63 -6.53
N SER A 42 6.89 1.77 -5.78
CA SER A 42 6.91 2.50 -4.52
C SER A 42 6.65 4.00 -4.69
N ILE A 43 7.28 4.63 -5.71
CA ILE A 43 7.04 6.04 -6.04
C ILE A 43 5.58 6.23 -6.45
N PHE A 44 5.10 5.39 -7.37
CA PHE A 44 3.75 5.49 -7.89
C PHE A 44 2.72 5.35 -6.76
N THR A 45 2.91 4.36 -5.89
CA THR A 45 2.06 4.15 -4.70
C THR A 45 2.05 5.39 -3.80
N GLY A 46 3.21 5.97 -3.49
CA GLY A 46 3.29 7.17 -2.65
C GLY A 46 2.61 8.40 -3.28
N VAL A 47 2.72 8.57 -4.60
CA VAL A 47 2.04 9.64 -5.35
C VAL A 47 0.54 9.43 -5.33
N THR A 48 0.07 8.22 -5.65
CA THR A 48 -1.36 7.89 -5.69
C THR A 48 -2.02 8.08 -4.32
N ILE A 49 -1.36 7.67 -3.23
CA ILE A 49 -1.86 7.93 -1.86
C ILE A 49 -1.97 9.44 -1.59
N SER A 50 -0.99 10.23 -2.04
CA SER A 50 -0.99 11.68 -1.81
C SER A 50 -2.11 12.38 -2.59
N ILE A 51 -2.39 11.93 -3.82
CA ILE A 51 -3.48 12.46 -4.65
C ILE A 51 -4.83 12.19 -3.98
N PHE A 52 -5.09 10.95 -3.57
CA PHE A 52 -6.39 10.58 -2.99
C PHE A 52 -6.65 11.12 -1.59
N GLU A 53 -5.63 11.57 -0.87
CA GLU A 53 -5.82 12.27 0.41
C GLU A 53 -6.29 13.71 0.23
N VAL A 54 -5.95 14.34 -0.90
CA VAL A 54 -6.39 15.71 -1.22
C VAL A 54 -7.87 15.72 -1.62
N GLU A 55 -8.33 14.66 -2.26
CA GLU A 55 -9.73 14.51 -2.65
C GLU A 55 -10.56 14.04 -1.44
N ARG A 56 -11.65 14.75 -1.10
CA ARG A 56 -12.59 14.37 -0.01
C ARG A 56 -13.48 13.17 -0.41
N ILE A 57 -12.85 12.12 -0.92
CA ILE A 57 -13.54 10.92 -1.41
C ILE A 57 -13.80 9.98 -0.23
N SER A 58 -14.90 9.23 -0.30
CA SER A 58 -15.19 8.20 0.71
C SER A 58 -14.05 7.18 0.77
N PHE A 59 -13.74 6.69 1.99
CA PHE A 59 -12.65 5.74 2.19
C PHE A 59 -12.76 4.50 1.29
N LEU A 60 -13.98 3.97 1.11
CA LEU A 60 -14.23 2.80 0.27
C LEU A 60 -13.94 3.09 -1.21
N THR A 61 -14.37 4.25 -1.71
CA THR A 61 -14.11 4.64 -3.10
C THR A 61 -12.63 4.88 -3.37
N SER A 62 -11.94 5.58 -2.46
CA SER A 62 -10.49 5.81 -2.54
C SER A 62 -9.72 4.48 -2.59
N LEU A 63 -10.13 3.49 -1.79
CA LEU A 63 -9.52 2.16 -1.79
C LEU A 63 -9.68 1.43 -3.12
N ILE A 64 -10.90 1.42 -3.69
CA ILE A 64 -11.19 0.72 -4.96
C ILE A 64 -10.39 1.34 -6.11
N ILE A 65 -10.35 2.68 -6.18
CA ILE A 65 -9.60 3.37 -7.23
C ILE A 65 -8.10 3.15 -7.04
N HIS A 66 -7.59 3.28 -5.81
CA HIS A 66 -6.18 3.01 -5.52
C HIS A 66 -5.78 1.58 -5.90
N TYR A 67 -6.56 0.59 -5.49
CA TYR A 67 -6.34 -0.81 -5.88
C TYR A 67 -6.30 -0.99 -7.40
N SER A 68 -7.27 -0.41 -8.11
CA SER A 68 -7.37 -0.53 -9.58
C SER A 68 -6.18 0.13 -10.28
N VAL A 69 -5.79 1.32 -9.84
CA VAL A 69 -4.68 2.10 -10.42
C VAL A 69 -3.34 1.43 -10.18
N ILE A 70 -3.07 0.97 -8.95
CA ILE A 70 -1.83 0.23 -8.63
C ILE A 70 -1.77 -1.08 -9.39
N THR A 71 -2.86 -1.85 -9.43
CA THR A 71 -2.92 -3.14 -10.15
C THR A 71 -2.65 -2.94 -11.64
N LEU A 72 -3.29 -1.94 -12.27
CA LEU A 72 -3.07 -1.61 -13.67
C LEU A 72 -1.60 -1.24 -13.94
N PHE A 73 -1.00 -0.41 -13.08
CA PHE A 73 0.39 -0.01 -13.20
C PHE A 73 1.37 -1.19 -13.07
N VAL A 74 1.16 -2.07 -12.09
CA VAL A 74 1.97 -3.28 -11.91
C VAL A 74 1.83 -4.22 -13.10
N CYS A 75 0.61 -4.42 -13.62
CA CYS A 75 0.36 -5.21 -14.82
C CYS A 75 1.09 -4.66 -16.06
N ILE A 76 1.07 -3.33 -16.26
CA ILE A 76 1.79 -2.67 -17.36
C ILE A 76 3.29 -2.90 -17.22
N LEU A 77 3.86 -2.65 -16.03
CA LEU A 77 5.28 -2.86 -15.79
C LEU A 77 5.69 -4.32 -15.99
N TYR A 78 4.86 -5.27 -15.54
CA TYR A 78 5.15 -6.70 -15.71
C TYR A 78 5.16 -7.10 -17.18
N ARG A 79 4.18 -6.64 -17.97
CA ARG A 79 4.10 -6.92 -19.41
C ARG A 79 5.28 -6.37 -20.20
N ILE A 80 5.85 -5.23 -19.78
CA ILE A 80 7.04 -4.65 -20.42
C ILE A 80 8.31 -5.47 -20.10
N ASN A 81 8.38 -6.09 -18.91
CA ASN A 81 9.62 -6.66 -18.39
C ASN A 81 9.69 -8.20 -18.46
N TYR A 82 8.56 -8.90 -18.53
CA TYR A 82 8.47 -10.36 -18.48
C TYR A 82 7.52 -10.92 -19.55
N PRO A 83 7.77 -12.14 -20.07
CA PRO A 83 6.84 -12.83 -20.96
C PRO A 83 5.50 -13.11 -20.27
N ILE A 84 4.42 -13.25 -21.04
CA ILE A 84 3.01 -13.37 -20.58
C ILE A 84 2.75 -14.61 -19.69
N GLN A 85 3.72 -15.51 -19.55
CA GLN A 85 3.61 -16.65 -18.65
C GLN A 85 3.48 -16.17 -17.19
N ASN A 86 2.50 -16.72 -16.48
CA ASN A 86 2.20 -16.49 -15.06
C ASN A 86 1.45 -15.19 -14.68
N PHE A 87 0.71 -14.56 -15.60
CA PHE A 87 -0.12 -13.38 -15.30
C PHE A 87 -1.16 -13.62 -14.18
N THR A 88 -1.75 -14.82 -14.12
CA THR A 88 -2.70 -15.20 -13.06
C THR A 88 -2.04 -15.22 -11.69
N HIS A 89 -0.80 -15.72 -11.60
CA HIS A 89 -0.04 -15.75 -10.34
C HIS A 89 0.30 -14.34 -9.84
N LEU A 90 0.61 -13.43 -10.76
CA LEU A 90 0.84 -12.02 -10.45
C LEU A 90 -0.42 -11.38 -9.84
N ILE A 91 -1.58 -11.51 -10.50
CA ILE A 91 -2.84 -10.94 -10.01
C ILE A 91 -3.22 -11.53 -8.65
N LEU A 92 -3.09 -12.85 -8.48
CA LEU A 92 -3.36 -13.51 -7.20
C LEU A 92 -2.47 -12.94 -6.09
N SER A 93 -1.18 -12.75 -6.38
CA SER A 93 -0.22 -12.23 -5.40
C SER A 93 -0.54 -10.80 -4.99
N ILE A 94 -0.90 -9.94 -5.95
CA ILE A 94 -1.35 -8.56 -5.68
C ILE A 94 -2.61 -8.57 -4.82
N ALA A 95 -3.58 -9.43 -5.16
CA ALA A 95 -4.83 -9.55 -4.41
C ALA A 95 -4.59 -10.00 -2.96
N VAL A 96 -3.71 -10.97 -2.72
CA VAL A 96 -3.35 -11.43 -1.37
C VAL A 96 -2.69 -10.32 -0.56
N VAL A 97 -1.71 -9.61 -1.13
CA VAL A 97 -1.04 -8.49 -0.44
C VAL A 97 -2.05 -7.40 -0.07
N TYR A 98 -2.94 -7.04 -0.99
CA TYR A 98 -3.98 -6.05 -0.70
C TYR A 98 -4.98 -6.53 0.34
N PHE A 99 -5.38 -7.79 0.33
CA PHE A 99 -6.29 -8.36 1.31
C PHE A 99 -5.71 -8.32 2.73
N VAL A 100 -4.43 -8.67 2.87
CA VAL A 100 -3.71 -8.60 4.16
C VAL A 100 -3.58 -7.15 4.62
N ALA A 101 -3.12 -6.25 3.75
CA ALA A 101 -2.99 -4.83 4.08
C ALA A 101 -4.33 -4.20 4.50
N TYR A 102 -5.40 -4.51 3.76
CA TYR A 102 -6.74 -4.01 4.05
C TYR A 102 -7.26 -4.50 5.41
N SER A 103 -7.00 -5.77 5.75
CA SER A 103 -7.36 -6.34 7.04
C SER A 103 -6.70 -5.55 8.17
N VAL A 104 -5.40 -5.27 8.07
CA VAL A 104 -4.66 -4.47 9.07
C VAL A 104 -5.26 -3.07 9.23
N VAL A 105 -5.61 -2.40 8.13
CA VAL A 105 -6.21 -1.05 8.16
C VAL A 105 -7.59 -1.06 8.83
N ILE A 106 -8.44 -2.07 8.56
CA ILE A 106 -9.73 -2.21 9.26
C ILE A 106 -9.52 -2.36 10.77
N PHE A 107 -8.56 -3.21 11.19
CA PHE A 107 -8.28 -3.41 12.60
C PHE A 107 -7.80 -2.12 13.27
N GLN A 108 -6.87 -1.40 12.65
CA GLN A 108 -6.40 -0.10 13.15
C GLN A 108 -7.55 0.91 13.26
N ASN A 109 -8.39 1.04 12.22
CA ASN A 109 -9.52 1.96 12.27
C ASN A 109 -10.52 1.60 13.38
N LYS A 110 -10.78 0.31 13.62
CA LYS A 110 -11.63 -0.12 14.75
C LYS A 110 -11.04 0.28 16.10
N LEU A 111 -9.73 0.19 16.27
CA LEU A 111 -9.05 0.61 17.50
C LEU A 111 -9.14 2.13 17.68
N ILE A 112 -8.87 2.91 16.63
CA ILE A 112 -8.94 4.37 16.66
C ILE A 112 -10.37 4.83 16.99
N VAL A 113 -11.40 4.25 16.36
CA VAL A 113 -12.80 4.58 16.66
C VAL A 113 -13.17 4.24 18.10
N ARG A 114 -12.61 3.16 18.66
CA ARG A 114 -12.85 2.77 20.06
C ARG A 114 -12.19 3.76 21.03
N GLU A 115 -10.97 4.20 20.75
CA GLU A 115 -10.29 5.28 21.50
C GLU A 115 -11.07 6.58 21.41
N LEU A 116 -11.49 6.98 20.20
CA LEU A 116 -12.26 8.21 20.00
C LEU A 116 -13.58 8.21 20.80
N ASN A 117 -14.30 7.09 20.77
CA ASN A 117 -15.55 6.93 21.54
C ASN A 117 -15.30 6.93 23.06
N HIS A 118 -14.16 6.43 23.51
CA HIS A 118 -13.77 6.48 24.91
C HIS A 118 -13.45 7.91 25.35
N ASP A 119 -12.69 8.66 24.55
CA ASP A 119 -12.30 10.04 24.84
C ASP A 119 -13.50 11.01 24.79
N LEU A 120 -14.43 10.81 23.84
CA LEU A 120 -15.68 11.57 23.78
C LEU A 120 -16.54 11.35 25.04
N LYS A 121 -16.63 10.10 25.52
CA LYS A 121 -17.36 9.79 26.75
C LYS A 121 -16.71 10.38 28.00
N LYS A 122 -15.38 10.49 28.02
CA LYS A 122 -14.64 11.13 29.13
C LYS A 122 -14.90 12.64 29.16
N ASN A 123 -14.80 13.32 28.02
CA ASN A 123 -15.05 14.76 27.91
C ASN A 123 -16.51 15.17 28.19
N GLN A 124 -17.48 14.27 27.98
CA GLN A 124 -18.88 14.53 28.36
C GLN A 124 -19.12 14.41 29.88
N ARG A 125 -18.33 13.59 30.60
CA ARG A 125 -18.44 13.46 32.06
C ARG A 125 -17.76 14.60 32.81
N ASP A 126 -16.64 15.11 32.31
CA ASP A 126 -15.94 16.27 32.91
C ASP A 126 -16.70 17.60 32.75
N LYS A 127 -17.73 17.63 31.90
CA LYS A 127 -18.60 18.82 31.70
C LYS A 127 -19.93 18.74 32.45
N SER A 128 -20.18 17.67 33.20
CA SER A 128 -21.38 17.48 34.04
C SER A 128 -21.03 17.57 35.51
#